data_AF-A0A7C9BIA0-F1
#
_entry.id   AF-A0A7C9BIA0-F1
#
_cell.length_a   1.000
_cell.length_b   1.000
_cell.length_c   1.000
_cell.angle_alpha   90.00
_cell.angle_beta   90.00
_cell.angle_gamma   90.00
#
_symmetry.space_group_name_H-M   'P 1'
#
loop_
_entity.id
_entity.type
_entity.pdbx_description
1 polymer ?
#
loop_
_entity_poly.entity_id
_entity_poly.type
_entity_poly.pdbx_seq_one_letter_code
_entity_poly.pdbx_strand_id
1 'polypeptide(L)'
;MKGKYLITTDAWFLAPDGKSYRAVWGEVEIVEDSFLGIKTNRNASNWFARVGGKDNHVIVAGCQIHYAVRCEDCPNTEKVTDYQTEDGFNEFERPTQIYIAS
;
A
#
# COMPACT_ATOMS: atom_id res chain seq x y z
N MET A 1 -11.24 -11.15 -0.04
CA MET A 1 -10.01 -11.30 0.76
C MET A 1 -10.31 -10.81 2.16
N LYS A 2 -9.87 -11.51 3.22
CA LYS A 2 -10.04 -11.10 4.63
C LYS A 2 -8.75 -11.41 5.38
N GLY A 3 -8.36 -10.57 6.34
CA GLY A 3 -7.13 -10.70 7.13
C GLY A 3 -6.04 -9.70 6.79
N LYS A 4 -4.88 -9.95 7.41
CA LYS A 4 -3.57 -9.30 7.28
C LYS A 4 -2.92 -9.37 5.91
N TYR A 5 -2.79 -8.27 5.15
CA TYR A 5 -1.99 -8.30 3.90
C TYR A 5 -1.07 -7.09 3.75
N LEU A 6 0.09 -7.35 3.14
CA LEU A 6 0.95 -6.34 2.54
C LEU A 6 0.57 -6.20 1.07
N ILE A 7 0.00 -5.05 0.73
CA ILE A 7 -0.43 -4.70 -0.63
C ILE A 7 0.65 -3.82 -1.25
N THR A 8 1.23 -4.25 -2.37
CA THR A 8 2.19 -3.44 -3.12
C THR A 8 1.49 -2.73 -4.27
N THR A 9 1.89 -1.50 -4.57
CA THR A 9 1.30 -0.68 -5.64
C THR A 9 2.22 -0.51 -6.84
N ASP A 10 1.65 -0.37 -8.03
CA ASP A 10 2.42 -0.09 -9.25
C ASP A 10 3.20 1.23 -9.15
N ALA A 11 2.54 2.26 -8.58
CA ALA A 11 3.08 3.60 -8.38
C ALA A 11 3.33 3.93 -6.90
N TRP A 12 4.12 4.98 -6.68
CA TRP A 12 4.28 5.59 -5.36
C TRP A 12 3.04 6.40 -4.98
N PHE A 13 2.71 6.45 -3.70
CA PHE A 13 1.65 7.30 -3.16
C PHE A 13 2.12 8.05 -1.92
N LEU A 14 1.46 9.18 -1.61
CA LEU A 14 1.69 9.94 -0.38
C LEU A 14 0.71 9.49 0.69
N ALA A 15 1.21 9.31 1.93
CA ALA A 15 0.36 9.04 3.09
C ALA A 15 0.16 10.31 3.94
N PRO A 16 -0.73 10.29 4.96
CA PRO A 16 -1.03 11.46 5.80
C PRO A 16 0.17 12.05 6.55
N ASP A 17 1.25 11.30 6.71
CA ASP A 17 2.50 11.78 7.30
C ASP A 17 3.39 12.57 6.31
N GLY A 18 2.94 12.74 5.07
CA GLY A 18 3.63 13.46 4.01
C GLY A 18 4.76 12.66 3.33
N LYS A 19 4.97 11.39 3.69
CA LYS A 19 6.01 10.55 3.08
C LYS A 19 5.46 9.73 1.91
N SER A 20 6.37 9.33 1.04
CA SER A 20 6.08 8.48 -0.12
C SER A 20 6.27 7.00 0.18
N TYR A 21 5.30 6.20 -0.22
CA TYR A 21 5.25 4.76 -0.01
C TYR A 21 4.93 4.02 -1.30
N ARG A 22 5.29 2.73 -1.35
CA ARG A 22 4.98 1.84 -2.49
C ARG A 22 4.24 0.57 -2.06
N ALA A 23 3.94 0.47 -0.77
CA ALA A 23 3.14 -0.61 -0.23
C ALA A 23 2.37 -0.11 1.00
N VAL A 24 1.28 -0.79 1.31
CA VAL A 24 0.48 -0.57 2.51
C VAL A 24 0.17 -1.92 3.17
N TRP A 25 0.26 -1.98 4.49
CA TRP A 25 -0.08 -3.16 5.27
C TRP A 25 -1.22 -2.85 6.24
N GLY A 26 -2.18 -3.78 6.33
CA GLY A 26 -3.33 -3.66 7.22
C GLY A 26 -4.40 -4.69 6.87
N GLU A 27 -5.49 -4.68 7.64
CA GLU A 27 -6.67 -5.53 7.39
C GLU A 27 -7.28 -5.19 6.03
N VAL A 28 -7.52 -6.19 5.19
CA VAL A 28 -8.06 -5.94 3.84
C VAL A 28 -9.53 -6.28 3.71
N GLU A 29 -10.29 -5.33 3.20
CA GLU A 29 -11.67 -5.48 2.77
C GLU A 29 -11.82 -5.05 1.30
N ILE A 30 -12.52 -5.85 0.49
CA ILE A 30 -12.83 -5.49 -0.89
C ILE A 30 -14.15 -4.74 -0.91
N VAL A 31 -14.16 -3.57 -1.54
CA VAL A 31 -15.32 -2.68 -1.63
C VAL A 31 -15.59 -2.29 -3.09
N GLU A 32 -16.85 -2.13 -3.46
CA GLU A 32 -17.27 -1.64 -4.76
C GLU A 32 -17.24 -0.11 -4.82
N ASP A 33 -17.16 0.48 -6.01
CA ASP A 33 -17.01 1.93 -6.19
C ASP A 33 -18.11 2.82 -5.57
N SER A 34 -19.26 2.23 -5.21
CA SER A 34 -20.39 2.93 -4.59
C SER A 34 -20.03 3.74 -3.33
N PHE A 35 -19.01 3.36 -2.54
CA PHE A 35 -18.60 4.13 -1.36
C PHE A 35 -18.02 5.51 -1.71
N LEU A 36 -17.56 5.72 -2.95
CA LEU A 36 -17.05 7.00 -3.41
C LEU A 36 -18.17 8.04 -3.62
N GLY A 37 -19.44 7.62 -3.61
CA GLY A 37 -20.58 8.48 -3.94
C GLY A 37 -20.67 8.84 -5.43
N ILE A 38 -19.77 8.30 -6.26
CA ILE A 38 -19.74 8.46 -7.72
C ILE A 38 -19.57 7.09 -8.37
N LYS A 39 -20.18 6.91 -9.55
CA LYS A 39 -19.95 5.70 -10.35
C LYS A 39 -18.70 5.89 -11.19
N THR A 40 -17.71 5.03 -10.97
CA THR A 40 -16.50 5.02 -11.77
C THR A 40 -16.80 4.40 -13.14
N ASN A 41 -16.15 4.90 -14.19
CA ASN A 41 -16.37 4.36 -15.54
C ASN A 41 -15.90 2.90 -15.60
N ARG A 42 -16.54 2.06 -16.42
CA ARG A 42 -16.20 0.63 -16.59
C ARG A 42 -14.75 0.38 -17.05
N ASN A 43 -14.11 1.38 -17.67
CA ASN A 43 -12.69 1.34 -18.04
C ASN A 43 -11.74 1.78 -16.91
N ALA A 44 -12.27 2.19 -15.76
CA ALA A 44 -11.57 2.46 -14.51
C ALA A 44 -11.85 1.33 -13.50
N SER A 45 -11.06 1.23 -12.43
CA SER A 45 -11.24 0.21 -11.39
C SER A 45 -12.66 0.22 -10.85
N ASN A 46 -13.38 -0.89 -11.03
CA ASN A 46 -14.74 -1.09 -10.53
C ASN A 46 -14.78 -1.67 -9.10
N TRP A 47 -13.61 -1.86 -8.48
CA TRP A 47 -13.46 -2.32 -7.12
C TRP A 47 -12.17 -1.77 -6.49
N PHE A 48 -12.15 -1.72 -5.17
CA PHE A 48 -11.06 -1.18 -4.37
C PHE A 48 -10.76 -2.12 -3.20
N ALA A 49 -9.52 -2.09 -2.72
CA ALA A 49 -9.14 -2.66 -1.44
C ALA A 49 -9.05 -1.54 -0.41
N ARG A 50 -9.88 -1.61 0.63
CA ARG A 50 -9.67 -0.86 1.86
C ARG A 50 -8.64 -1.62 2.68
N VAL A 51 -7.48 -1.01 2.90
CA VAL A 51 -6.38 -1.58 3.69
C VAL A 51 -6.25 -0.78 4.98
N GLY A 52 -6.64 -1.40 6.08
CA GLY A 52 -6.50 -0.88 7.43
C GLY A 52 -7.80 -0.78 8.24
N GLY A 53 -7.71 -0.04 9.34
CA GLY A 53 -8.80 0.14 10.30
C GLY A 53 -9.92 1.07 9.81
N LYS A 54 -10.95 1.26 10.64
CA LYS A 54 -12.05 2.18 10.32
C LYS A 54 -11.55 3.63 10.15
N ASP A 55 -10.70 4.08 11.08
CA ASP A 55 -10.28 5.49 11.16
C ASP A 55 -8.94 5.76 10.48
N ASN A 56 -8.16 4.72 10.20
CA ASN A 56 -6.88 4.79 9.50
C ASN A 56 -6.80 3.69 8.43
N HIS A 57 -7.13 4.04 7.19
CA HIS A 57 -7.05 3.13 6.06
C HIS A 57 -6.60 3.84 4.79
N VAL A 58 -6.09 3.05 3.85
CA VAL A 58 -5.87 3.46 2.47
C VAL A 58 -6.88 2.76 1.57
N ILE A 59 -7.47 3.50 0.64
CA ILE A 59 -8.29 2.95 -0.42
C ILE A 59 -7.40 2.77 -1.65
N VAL A 60 -7.12 1.53 -2.01
CA VAL A 60 -6.28 1.19 -3.17
C VAL A 60 -7.18 0.70 -4.30
N ALA A 61 -7.11 1.36 -5.46
CA ALA A 61 -7.82 0.91 -6.65
C ALA A 61 -7.30 -0.47 -7.08
N GLY A 62 -8.20 -1.38 -7.45
CA GLY A 62 -7.82 -2.74 -7.83
C GLY A 62 -6.77 -2.79 -8.95
N CYS A 63 -6.85 -1.88 -9.93
CA CYS A 63 -5.87 -1.78 -11.01
C CYS A 63 -4.49 -1.21 -10.61
N GLN A 64 -4.33 -0.75 -9.36
CA GLN A 64 -3.05 -0.27 -8.83
C GLN A 64 -2.36 -1.31 -7.96
N ILE A 65 -3.02 -2.41 -7.63
CA ILE A 65 -2.45 -3.48 -6.82
C ILE A 65 -1.56 -4.34 -7.71
N HIS A 66 -0.27 -4.37 -7.40
CA HIS A 66 0.70 -5.23 -8.08
C HIS A 66 0.75 -6.63 -7.47
N TYR A 67 0.82 -6.71 -6.13
CA TYR A 67 0.76 -7.96 -5.36
C TYR A 67 -0.02 -7.78 -4.06
N ALA A 68 -0.64 -8.87 -3.61
CA ALA A 68 -1.21 -9.00 -2.27
C ALA A 68 -0.53 -10.16 -1.54
N VAL A 69 0.32 -9.83 -0.58
CA VAL A 69 1.09 -10.82 0.19
C VAL A 69 0.43 -11.02 1.55
N ARG A 70 0.00 -12.25 1.85
CA ARG A 70 -0.59 -12.57 3.16
C ARG A 70 0.47 -12.35 4.24
N CYS A 71 0.15 -11.51 5.22
CA CYS A 71 1.07 -11.00 6.22
C CYS A 71 0.26 -10.66 7.47
N GLU A 72 0.08 -11.63 8.38
CA GLU A 72 -0.75 -11.46 9.58
C GLU A 72 -0.04 -10.62 10.66
N ASP A 73 1.28 -10.79 10.74
CA ASP A 73 2.16 -10.03 11.60
C ASP A 73 2.61 -8.73 10.94
N CYS A 74 2.94 -7.72 11.74
CA CYS A 74 3.44 -6.46 11.24
C CYS A 74 4.74 -6.70 10.43
N PRO A 75 4.86 -6.20 9.20
CA PRO A 75 6.10 -6.31 8.44
C PRO A 75 7.20 -5.49 9.11
N ASN A 76 8.44 -5.66 8.65
CA ASN A 76 9.54 -4.84 9.15
C ASN A 76 9.24 -3.34 8.95
N THR A 77 9.29 -2.56 10.03
CA THR A 77 9.11 -1.10 10.05
C THR A 77 10.40 -0.36 10.38
N GLU A 78 11.48 -1.08 10.66
CA GLU A 78 12.77 -0.51 11.00
C GLU A 78 13.50 0.00 9.74
N LYS A 79 14.69 0.55 9.94
CA LYS A 79 15.56 0.85 8.81
C LYS A 79 16.06 -0.44 8.19
N VAL A 80 16.22 -0.42 6.88
CA VAL A 80 16.81 -1.49 6.08
C VAL A 80 18.05 -0.95 5.36
N THR A 81 19.05 -1.81 5.21
CA THR A 81 20.16 -1.55 4.30
C THR A 81 19.68 -1.74 2.87
N ASP A 82 19.93 -0.73 2.04
CA ASP A 82 19.66 -0.76 0.60
C ASP A 82 20.92 -0.31 -0.14
N TYR A 83 20.95 -0.46 -1.46
CA TYR A 83 22.06 -0.04 -2.30
C TYR A 83 21.58 0.73 -3.52
N GLN A 84 22.39 1.70 -3.96
CA GLN A 84 22.23 2.40 -5.24
C GLN A 84 23.46 2.19 -6.11
N THR A 85 23.28 2.25 -7.43
CA THR A 85 24.35 2.00 -8.42
C THR A 85 24.60 3.15 -9.38
N GLU A 86 23.91 4.30 -9.25
CA GLU A 86 24.06 5.44 -10.19
C GLU A 86 25.49 6.01 -10.20
N ASP A 87 26.14 6.11 -9.04
CA ASP A 87 27.53 6.60 -8.88
C ASP A 87 28.44 5.52 -8.26
N GLY A 88 28.31 4.28 -8.73
CA GLY A 88 28.95 3.11 -8.11
C GLY A 88 28.13 2.51 -6.97
N PHE A 89 28.63 1.43 -6.36
CA PHE A 89 27.92 0.70 -5.32
C PHE A 89 28.03 1.43 -3.97
N ASN A 90 26.91 2.02 -3.53
CA ASN A 90 26.82 2.72 -2.26
C ASN A 90 25.70 2.10 -1.42
N GLU A 91 26.06 1.55 -0.27
CA GLU A 91 25.10 1.07 0.72
C GLU A 91 24.65 2.23 1.61
N PHE A 92 23.37 2.24 1.96
CA PHE A 92 22.81 3.22 2.89
C PHE A 92 21.64 2.63 3.68
N GLU A 93 21.33 3.25 4.82
CA GLU A 93 20.15 2.90 5.59
C GLU A 93 18.99 3.82 5.24
N ARG A 94 17.80 3.24 5.07
CA ARG A 94 16.56 4.00 4.89
C ARG A 94 15.40 3.30 5.60
N PRO A 95 14.33 4.03 5.98
CA PRO A 95 13.12 3.38 6.45
C PRO A 95 12.51 2.47 5.37
N THR A 96 11.75 1.47 5.80
CA THR A 96 10.88 0.72 4.89
C THR A 96 9.86 1.61 4.22
N GLN A 97 9.52 1.31 2.97
CA GLN A 97 8.55 2.06 2.17
C GLN A 97 7.16 1.41 2.22
N ILE A 98 6.78 1.00 3.43
CA ILE A 98 5.50 0.37 3.74
C ILE A 98 4.73 1.31 4.66
N TYR A 99 3.55 1.74 4.23
CA TYR A 99 2.63 2.47 5.09
C TYR A 99 1.89 1.48 6.00
N ILE A 100 1.90 1.71 7.30
CA ILE A 100 1.20 0.88 8.28
C ILE A 100 -0.17 1.48 8.56
N ALA A 101 -1.19 0.90 7.94
CA ALA A 101 -2.58 1.30 8.10
C ALA A 101 -3.24 0.41 9.17
N SER A 102 -2.82 0.53 10.42
CA SER A 102 -3.42 -0.17 11.58
C SER A 102 -4.22 0.78 12.45
#